data_AF-B0NL38-F1
#
_entry.id   AF-B0NL38-F1
#
_cell.length_a   1.000
_cell.length_b   1.000
_cell.length_c   1.000
_cell.angle_alpha   90.00
_cell.angle_beta   90.00
_cell.angle_gamma   90.00
#
_symmetry.space_group_name_H-M   'P 1'
#
loop_
_entity.id
_entity.type
_entity.pdbx_description
1 polymer ?
#
loop_
_entity_poly.entity_id
_entity_poly.type
_entity_poly.pdbx_seq_one_letter_code
_entity_poly.pdbx_strand_id
1 'polypeptide(L)'
;MKRYNLSKIMKEAHQIKKYMKLYSLTHEVKNWADCLKLAWVNEKKRVSNEEAINAEKEAMEAYLAEPARRSVYDDLSIPTSAYYTNNNKGRFGSHYVGD
;
A
#
# COMPACT_ATOMS: atom_id res chain seq x y z
N MET A 1 20.41 13.57 1.42
CA MET A 1 20.32 12.71 2.62
C MET A 1 21.14 11.44 2.41
N LYS A 2 21.74 10.86 3.45
CA LYS A 2 22.47 9.59 3.31
C LYS A 2 21.47 8.49 2.92
N ARG A 3 21.63 7.91 1.73
CA ARG A 3 20.74 6.85 1.19
C ARG A 3 20.73 5.56 2.03
N TYR A 4 21.75 5.33 2.85
CA TYR A 4 21.92 4.12 3.65
C TYR A 4 22.39 4.45 5.08
N ASN A 5 21.93 3.66 6.05
CA ASN A 5 22.30 3.82 7.45
C ASN A 5 23.60 3.07 7.77
N LEU A 6 24.74 3.76 7.70
CA LEU A 6 26.07 3.20 7.94
C LEU A 6 26.22 2.56 9.34
N SER A 7 25.60 3.13 10.38
CA SER A 7 25.66 2.59 11.74
C SER A 7 24.96 1.24 11.83
N LYS A 8 23.82 1.11 11.14
CA LYS A 8 23.05 -0.14 11.05
C LYS A 8 23.81 -1.22 10.28
N ILE A 9 24.40 -0.88 9.13
CA ILE A 9 25.26 -1.79 8.35
C ILE A 9 26.41 -2.30 9.22
N MET A 10 27.06 -1.42 9.98
CA MET A 10 28.18 -1.81 10.85
C MET A 10 27.74 -2.74 11.98
N LYS A 11 26.58 -2.46 12.61
CA LYS A 11 26.00 -3.35 13.63
C LYS A 11 25.67 -4.73 13.04
N GLU A 12 25.06 -4.79 11.86
CA GLU A 12 24.77 -6.06 11.18
C GLU A 12 26.06 -6.83 10.85
N ALA A 13 27.08 -6.16 10.32
CA ALA A 13 28.37 -6.78 10.06
C ALA A 13 29.00 -7.37 11.34
N HIS A 14 28.93 -6.66 12.47
CA HIS A 14 29.36 -7.19 13.76
C HIS A 14 28.55 -8.39 14.23
N GLN A 15 27.23 -8.41 14.03
CA GLN A 15 26.40 -9.58 14.33
C GLN A 15 26.78 -10.79 13.47
N ILE A 16 27.00 -10.58 12.17
CA ILE A 16 27.44 -11.64 11.25
C ILE A 16 28.80 -12.19 11.71
N LYS A 17 29.74 -11.32 12.10
CA LYS A 17 31.04 -11.75 12.65
C LYS A 17 30.89 -12.55 13.95
N LYS A 18 30.00 -12.13 14.85
CA LYS A 18 29.72 -12.86 16.11
C LYS A 18 29.24 -14.28 15.82
N TYR A 19 28.39 -14.45 14.81
CA TYR A 19 27.82 -15.74 14.41
C TYR A 19 28.46 -16.30 13.14
N MET A 20 29.73 -15.98 12.89
CA MET A 20 30.38 -16.24 11.60
C MET A 20 30.31 -17.70 11.19
N LYS A 21 30.48 -18.65 12.13
CA LYS A 21 30.37 -20.10 11.85
C LYS A 21 29.04 -20.50 11.19
N LEU A 22 27.92 -19.90 11.62
CA LEU A 22 26.61 -20.17 11.06
C LEU A 22 26.47 -19.54 9.67
N TYR A 23 26.90 -18.28 9.54
CA TYR A 23 26.89 -17.56 8.27
C TYR A 23 27.87 -18.12 7.24
N SER A 24 28.96 -18.78 7.65
CA SER A 24 29.86 -19.51 6.75
C SER A 24 29.15 -20.68 6.08
N LEU A 25 28.21 -21.33 6.78
CA LEU A 25 27.48 -22.49 6.28
C LEU A 25 26.42 -22.09 5.25
N THR A 26 25.77 -20.93 5.45
CA THR A 26 24.63 -20.48 4.63
C THR A 26 24.99 -19.44 3.58
N HIS A 27 26.04 -18.65 3.82
CA HIS A 27 26.41 -17.48 3.00
C HIS A 27 27.90 -17.45 2.63
N GLU A 28 28.64 -18.53 2.87
CA GLU A 28 30.07 -18.69 2.53
C GLU A 28 30.99 -17.59 3.08
N VAL A 29 30.60 -16.95 4.17
CA VAL A 29 31.38 -15.89 4.82
C VAL A 29 32.64 -16.49 5.45
N LYS A 30 33.84 -16.09 5.00
CA LYS A 30 35.11 -16.61 5.52
C LYS A 30 35.90 -15.57 6.31
N ASN A 31 35.75 -14.30 5.96
CA ASN A 31 36.50 -13.20 6.56
C ASN A 31 35.60 -12.01 6.94
N TRP A 32 36.20 -11.00 7.60
CA TRP A 32 35.50 -9.78 8.00
C TRP A 32 34.99 -8.95 6.80
N ALA A 33 35.73 -8.92 5.69
CA ALA A 33 35.31 -8.21 4.49
C ALA A 33 34.04 -8.84 3.89
N ASP A 34 33.91 -10.16 3.94
CA ASP A 34 32.71 -10.89 3.50
C ASP A 34 31.52 -10.58 4.41
N CYS A 35 31.74 -10.49 5.74
CA CYS A 35 30.71 -10.04 6.67
C CYS A 35 30.18 -8.63 6.30
N LEU A 36 31.10 -7.72 5.98
CA LEU A 36 30.76 -6.35 5.61
C LEU A 36 30.03 -6.29 4.25
N LYS A 37 30.48 -7.06 3.26
CA LYS A 37 29.80 -7.19 1.95
C LYS A 37 28.38 -7.72 2.13
N LEU A 38 28.19 -8.76 2.95
CA LEU A 38 26.88 -9.34 3.21
C LEU A 38 25.94 -8.34 3.88
N ALA A 39 26.40 -7.62 4.90
CA ALA A 39 25.62 -6.56 5.55
C ALA A 39 25.22 -5.44 4.57
N TRP A 40 26.11 -5.05 3.67
CA TRP A 40 25.82 -4.07 2.62
C TRP A 40 24.75 -4.55 1.64
N VAL A 41 24.82 -5.81 1.21
CA VAL A 41 23.81 -6.42 0.32
C VAL A 41 22.45 -6.47 1.01
N ASN A 42 22.42 -6.85 2.29
CA ASN A 42 21.19 -6.90 3.07
C ASN A 42 20.53 -5.52 3.19
N GLU A 43 21.29 -4.47 3.52
CA GLU A 43 20.71 -3.12 3.61
C GLU A 43 20.19 -2.62 2.26
N LYS A 44 20.88 -2.92 1.15
CA LYS A 44 20.36 -2.60 -0.20
C LYS A 44 19.03 -3.28 -0.49
N LYS A 45 18.92 -4.58 -0.16
CA LYS A 45 17.66 -5.32 -0.30
C LYS A 45 16.54 -4.72 0.57
N ARG A 46 16.86 -4.34 1.81
CA ARG A 46 15.89 -3.70 2.71
C ARG A 46 15.37 -2.38 2.14
N VAL A 47 16.26 -1.51 1.67
CA VAL A 47 15.86 -0.22 1.07
C VAL A 47 14.98 -0.45 -0.17
N SER A 48 15.37 -1.36 -1.06
CA SER A 48 14.56 -1.70 -2.24
C SER A 48 13.18 -2.25 -1.88
N ASN A 49 13.10 -3.07 -0.82
CA ASN A 49 11.82 -3.60 -0.35
C ASN A 49 10.95 -2.52 0.31
N GLU A 50 11.54 -1.61 1.08
CA GLU A 50 10.84 -0.47 1.67
C GLU A 50 10.29 0.47 0.59
N GLU A 51 11.06 0.73 -0.48
CA GLU A 51 10.60 1.48 -1.64
C GLU A 51 9.41 0.78 -2.34
N ALA A 52 9.49 -0.54 -2.54
CA ALA A 52 8.39 -1.31 -3.12
C ALA A 52 7.12 -1.29 -2.25
N ILE A 53 7.26 -1.44 -0.94
CA ILE A 53 6.14 -1.39 0.02
C ILE A 53 5.51 0.01 0.01
N ASN A 54 6.31 1.08 -0.05
CA ASN A 54 5.77 2.44 -0.10
C ASN A 54 5.04 2.70 -1.42
N ALA A 55 5.57 2.24 -2.55
CA ALA A 55 4.89 2.34 -3.84
C ALA A 55 3.56 1.56 -3.86
N GLU A 56 3.51 0.38 -3.25
CA GLU A 56 2.28 -0.40 -3.11
C GLU A 56 1.25 0.32 -2.23
N LYS A 57 1.69 0.92 -1.12
CA LYS A 57 0.82 1.74 -0.27
C LYS A 57 0.27 2.96 -1.00
N GLU A 58 1.12 3.68 -1.74
CA GLU A 58 0.69 4.83 -2.55
C GLU A 58 -0.30 4.41 -3.64
N ALA A 59 -0.08 3.27 -4.30
CA ALA A 59 -1.02 2.72 -5.28
C ALA A 59 -2.35 2.31 -4.65
N MET A 60 -2.32 1.72 -3.45
CA MET A 60 -3.51 1.35 -2.69
C MET A 60 -4.29 2.58 -2.23
N GLU A 61 -3.59 3.60 -1.72
CA GLU A 61 -4.21 4.89 -1.36
C GLU A 61 -4.83 5.57 -2.58
N ALA A 62 -4.15 5.58 -3.72
CA ALA A 62 -4.70 6.11 -4.97
C ALA A 62 -5.97 5.35 -5.40
N TYR A 63 -5.97 4.01 -5.31
CA TYR A 63 -7.13 3.19 -5.62
C TYR A 63 -8.30 3.44 -4.66
N LEU A 64 -8.03 3.67 -3.37
CA LEU A 64 -9.05 4.02 -2.38
C LEU A 64 -9.58 5.45 -2.53
N ALA A 65 -8.74 6.37 -3.02
CA ALA A 65 -9.12 7.74 -3.32
C ALA A 65 -9.93 7.86 -4.61
N GLU A 66 -9.79 6.91 -5.56
CA GLU A 66 -10.67 6.84 -6.72
C GLU A 66 -12.12 6.67 -6.23
N PRO A 67 -13.03 7.61 -6.56
CA PRO A 67 -14.41 7.48 -6.17
C PRO A 67 -14.94 6.18 -6.78
N ALA A 68 -15.53 5.34 -5.92
CA ALA A 68 -16.19 4.12 -6.38
C ALA A 68 -17.04 4.47 -7.58
N ARG A 69 -16.79 3.80 -8.73
CA ARG A 69 -17.60 4.01 -9.93
C ARG A 69 -19.04 3.79 -9.51
N ARG A 70 -19.82 4.89 -9.49
CA ARG A 70 -21.25 4.83 -9.18
C ARG A 70 -21.84 3.76 -10.07
N SER A 71 -22.55 2.82 -9.45
CA SER A 71 -23.17 1.75 -10.21
C SER A 71 -24.18 2.37 -11.19
N VAL A 72 -24.54 1.66 -12.25
CA VAL A 72 -25.61 2.10 -13.15
C VAL A 72 -26.93 2.32 -12.39
N TYR A 73 -27.08 1.71 -11.21
CA TYR A 73 -28.22 1.91 -10.31
C TYR A 73 -28.16 3.19 -9.48
N ASP A 74 -27.00 3.83 -9.37
CA ASP A 74 -26.80 5.11 -8.64
C ASP A 74 -26.91 6.32 -9.58
N ASP A 75 -27.40 6.12 -10.81
CA ASP A 75 -27.56 7.18 -11.78
C ASP A 75 -28.79 8.05 -11.46
N LEU A 76 -28.52 9.18 -10.80
CA LEU A 76 -29.50 10.23 -10.49
C LEU A 76 -29.93 11.03 -11.73
N SER A 77 -29.47 10.66 -12.93
CA SER A 77 -29.90 11.30 -14.18
C SER A 77 -31.35 10.98 -14.56
N ILE A 78 -31.94 9.93 -13.97
CA ILE A 78 -33.31 9.54 -14.25
C ILE A 78 -34.26 10.62 -13.71
N PRO A 79 -35.03 11.30 -14.56
CA PRO A 79 -35.90 12.39 -14.13
C PRO A 79 -37.03 11.82 -13.27
N THR A 80 -37.47 12.59 -12.27
CA THR A 80 -38.58 12.22 -11.38
C THR A 80 -39.86 11.84 -12.14
N SER A 81 -40.05 12.38 -13.35
CA SER A 81 -41.16 12.05 -14.27
C SER A 81 -41.17 10.58 -14.74
N ALA A 82 -40.03 9.88 -14.67
CA ALA A 82 -39.96 8.46 -14.99
C ALA A 82 -40.56 7.59 -13.88
N TYR A 83 -40.54 8.06 -12.63
CA TYR A 83 -41.11 7.37 -11.47
C TYR A 83 -42.53 7.85 -11.12
N TYR A 84 -42.83 9.13 -11.38
CA TYR A 84 -44.12 9.73 -11.09
C TYR A 84 -44.70 10.41 -12.33
N THR A 85 -45.96 10.13 -12.63
CA THR A 85 -46.70 10.89 -13.66
C THR A 85 -46.89 12.33 -13.18
N ASN A 86 -46.93 13.31 -14.11
CA ASN A 86 -47.12 14.76 -13.83
C ASN A 86 -48.32 15.13 -12.95
N ASN A 87 -49.18 14.15 -12.62
CA ASN A 87 -50.36 14.29 -11.81
C ASN A 87 -50.21 13.52 -10.48
N ASN A 88 -49.10 13.74 -9.77
CA ASN A 88 -48.70 13.10 -8.50
C ASN A 88 -49.61 13.48 -7.31
N LYS A 89 -50.80 14.02 -7.59
CA LYS A 89 -51.84 14.27 -6.60
C LYS A 89 -52.59 12.96 -6.40
N GLY A 90 -52.40 12.34 -5.24
CA GLY A 90 -53.22 11.22 -4.82
C GLY A 90 -54.69 11.59 -4.75
N ARG A 91 -55.55 10.58 -4.61
CA ARG A 91 -57.01 10.77 -4.46
C ARG A 91 -57.25 11.81 -3.34
N PHE A 92 -58.10 12.80 -3.62
CA PHE A 92 -58.41 13.96 -2.76
C PHE A 92 -57.30 15.01 -2.57
N GLY A 93 -56.34 15.14 -3.50
CA GLY A 93 -55.33 16.21 -3.44
C GLY A 93 -54.22 15.96 -2.43
N SER A 94 -54.06 14.70 -2.00
CA SER A 94 -52.94 14.28 -1.17
C SER A 94 -51.64 14.39 -1.97
N HIS A 95 -50.61 15.01 -1.37
CA HIS A 95 -49.27 15.02 -1.93
C HIS A 95 -48.49 13.83 -1.37
N TYR A 96 -47.95 13.00 -2.25
CA TYR A 96 -47.02 11.94 -1.86
C TYR A 96 -45.74 12.60 -1.32
N VAL A 97 -45.43 12.38 -0.03
CA VAL A 97 -44.34 13.07 0.67
C VAL A 97 -43.03 12.27 0.74
N GLY A 98 -43.01 11.02 0.24
CA GLY A 98 -41.85 10.13 0.36
C GLY A 98 -41.52 9.79 1.83
N ASP A 99 -40.67 8.79 2.05
CA ASP A 99 -40.08 8.43 3.36
C ASP A 99 -38.55 8.57 3.24
#